data_AF-A0A1C5VBK4-F1
#
_entry.id   AF-A0A1C5VBK4-F1
#
_cell.length_a   1.000
_cell.length_b   1.000
_cell.length_c   1.000
_cell.angle_alpha   90.00
_cell.angle_beta   90.00
_cell.angle_gamma   90.00
#
_symmetry.space_group_name_H-M   'P 1'
#
loop_
_entity.id
_entity.type
_entity.pdbx_description
1 polymer ?
#
loop_
_entity_poly.entity_id
_entity_poly.type
_entity_poly.pdbx_seq_one_letter_code
_entity_poly.pdbx_strand_id
1 'polypeptide(L)'
;MEAKQKKNSRIAWICLIVAGLIEIVWAYFMKLSYGFTRPLPTLITAFFLALSFFMLERGIREFGIGMSYAIFTGIGIAGTTVLGLVFFGESAGVLKIVSLLVLLAGIIGLKFCEGDEENENSEKNEGNEGHEGERGAAAAGNAAVGGAAAGAGNCGKERD
;
A
#
# COMPACT_ATOMS: atom_id res chain seq x y z
N MET A 1 -1.64 -14.50 22.84
CA MET A 1 -2.53 -13.33 22.90
C MET A 1 -2.80 -12.88 21.48
N GLU A 2 -3.81 -13.45 20.82
CA GLU A 2 -4.24 -13.00 19.50
C GLU A 2 -5.38 -12.00 19.70
N ALA A 3 -5.06 -10.70 19.66
CA ALA A 3 -6.09 -9.68 19.64
C ALA A 3 -6.79 -9.78 18.28
N LYS A 4 -7.98 -10.42 18.26
CA LYS A 4 -8.92 -10.35 17.13
C LYS A 4 -9.16 -8.87 16.81
N GLN A 5 -8.53 -8.40 15.74
CA GLN A 5 -8.69 -7.05 15.25
C GLN A 5 -10.11 -6.93 14.68
N LYS A 6 -11.01 -6.29 15.44
CA LYS A 6 -12.38 -6.04 14.99
C LYS A 6 -12.31 -5.16 13.75
N LYS A 7 -12.68 -5.74 12.60
CA LYS A 7 -12.73 -5.11 11.27
C LYS A 7 -13.69 -3.90 11.31
N ASN A 8 -13.17 -2.74 11.69
CA ASN A 8 -13.92 -1.49 11.78
C ASN A 8 -13.51 -0.61 10.60
N SER A 9 -13.95 -0.98 9.40
CA SER A 9 -13.53 -0.36 8.14
C SER A 9 -13.77 1.16 8.11
N ARG A 10 -14.77 1.66 8.84
CA ARG A 10 -15.01 3.11 9.03
C ARG A 10 -13.86 3.82 9.74
N ILE A 11 -13.31 3.22 10.80
CA ILE A 11 -12.20 3.81 11.56
C ILE A 11 -10.93 3.79 10.72
N ALA A 12 -10.69 2.71 9.96
CA ALA A 12 -9.53 2.62 9.07
C ALA A 12 -9.56 3.70 7.98
N TRP A 13 -10.72 3.94 7.35
CA TRP A 13 -10.91 5.02 6.38
C TRP A 13 -10.62 6.40 6.99
N ILE A 14 -11.18 6.68 8.17
CA ILE A 14 -10.93 7.95 8.87
C ILE A 14 -9.44 8.07 9.23
N CYS A 15 -8.82 6.99 9.71
CA CYS A 15 -7.39 6.97 10.03
C CYS A 15 -6.54 7.27 8.79
N LEU A 16 -6.87 6.73 7.62
CA LEU A 16 -6.15 7.00 6.37
C LEU A 16 -6.27 8.45 5.92
N ILE A 17 -7.49 9.01 5.95
CA ILE A 17 -7.71 10.41 5.58
C ILE A 17 -6.94 11.32 6.54
N VAL A 18 -7.05 11.07 7.85
CA VAL A 18 -6.34 11.86 8.86
C VAL A 18 -4.82 11.68 8.75
N ALA A 19 -4.32 10.47 8.44
CA ALA A 19 -2.91 10.20 8.20
C ALA A 19 -2.36 11.06 7.05
N GLY A 20 -3.09 11.12 5.93
CA GLY A 20 -2.73 11.96 4.78
C GLY A 20 -2.83 13.45 5.10
N LEU A 21 -3.79 13.90 5.92
CA LEU A 21 -3.83 15.31 6.35
C LEU A 21 -2.65 15.67 7.24
N ILE A 22 -2.29 14.80 8.18
CA ILE A 22 -1.08 14.97 9.01
C ILE A 22 0.17 14.97 8.14
N GLU A 23 0.16 14.24 7.02
CA GLU A 23 1.26 14.20 6.07
C GLU A 23 1.62 15.59 5.55
N ILE A 24 0.61 16.34 5.14
CA ILE A 24 0.75 17.72 4.65
C ILE A 24 1.39 18.60 5.73
N VAL A 25 1.01 18.40 6.99
CA VAL A 25 1.53 19.17 8.13
C VAL A 25 3.01 18.86 8.37
N TRP A 26 3.43 17.59 8.42
CA TRP A 26 4.85 17.31 8.63
C TRP A 26 5.69 17.71 7.42
N ALA A 27 5.17 17.58 6.19
CA ALA A 27 5.84 18.03 4.97
C ALA A 27 6.08 19.56 4.99
N TYR A 28 5.10 20.33 5.50
CA TYR A 28 5.25 21.76 5.74
C TYR A 28 6.42 22.06 6.68
N PHE A 29 6.40 21.45 7.88
CA PHE A 29 7.43 21.70 8.89
C PHE A 29 8.82 21.21 8.43
N MET A 30 8.87 20.14 7.64
CA MET A 30 10.11 19.67 7.03
C MET A 30 10.71 20.73 6.11
N LYS A 31 9.88 21.38 5.28
CA LYS A 31 10.32 22.49 4.43
C LYS A 31 10.79 23.70 5.26
N LEU A 32 10.11 24.01 6.37
CA LEU A 32 10.47 25.08 7.30
C LEU A 32 11.75 24.79 8.12
N SER A 33 12.15 23.52 8.23
CA SER A 33 13.35 23.13 8.98
C SER A 33 14.66 23.54 8.30
N TYR A 34 14.61 24.06 7.07
CA TYR A 34 15.78 24.41 6.23
C TYR A 34 16.84 23.29 6.24
N GLY A 35 16.42 22.06 5.93
CA GLY A 35 17.30 20.89 5.94
C GLY A 35 17.71 20.44 7.35
N PHE A 36 16.77 20.45 8.29
CA PHE A 36 16.96 20.04 9.69
C PHE A 36 17.89 20.91 10.54
N THR A 37 18.25 22.11 10.06
CA THR A 37 19.12 23.04 10.79
C THR A 37 18.41 23.70 11.99
N ARG A 38 17.07 23.73 12.01
CA ARG A 38 16.28 24.25 13.12
C ARG A 38 15.66 23.12 13.97
N PRO A 39 15.99 23.01 15.26
CA PRO A 39 15.61 21.85 16.08
C PRO A 39 14.10 21.76 16.37
N LEU A 40 13.44 22.91 16.56
CA LEU A 40 11.99 22.99 16.79
C LEU A 40 11.15 22.38 15.65
N PRO A 41 11.25 22.86 14.40
CA PRO A 41 10.49 22.28 13.29
C PRO A 41 10.92 20.84 12.96
N THR A 42 12.18 20.47 13.19
CA THR A 42 12.65 19.08 13.05
C THR A 42 11.93 18.13 14.01
N LEU A 43 11.79 18.51 15.28
CA LEU A 43 11.11 17.67 16.27
C LEU A 43 9.62 17.51 15.95
N ILE A 44 8.97 18.61 15.54
CA ILE A 44 7.57 18.60 15.10
C ILE A 44 7.40 17.67 13.89
N THR A 45 8.29 17.77 12.90
CA THR A 45 8.29 16.90 11.72
C THR A 45 8.41 15.44 12.13
N ALA A 46 9.38 15.09 12.97
CA ALA A 46 9.59 13.71 13.41
C ALA A 46 8.37 13.14 14.16
N PHE A 47 7.75 13.95 15.02
CA PHE A 47 6.55 13.56 15.76
C PHE A 47 5.36 13.27 14.82
N PHE A 48 5.04 14.21 13.93
CA PHE A 48 3.91 14.03 13.01
C PHE A 48 4.18 12.97 11.94
N LEU A 49 5.43 12.80 11.52
CA LEU A 49 5.85 11.70 10.65
C LEU A 49 5.52 10.35 11.30
N ALA A 50 5.99 10.12 12.53
CA ALA A 50 5.72 8.88 13.26
C ALA A 50 4.22 8.67 13.48
N LEU A 51 3.48 9.72 13.83
CA LEU A 51 2.04 9.67 14.04
C LEU A 51 1.28 9.31 12.74
N SER A 52 1.66 9.92 11.62
CA SER A 52 1.08 9.67 10.31
C SER A 52 1.28 8.21 9.87
N PHE A 53 2.51 7.70 10.00
CA PHE A 53 2.81 6.30 9.69
C PHE A 53 2.09 5.30 10.61
N PHE A 54 1.94 5.62 11.89
CA PHE A 54 1.18 4.77 12.81
C PHE A 54 -0.30 4.65 12.42
N MET A 55 -0.90 5.72 11.89
CA MET A 55 -2.28 5.70 11.41
C MET A 55 -2.40 5.00 10.05
N LEU A 56 -1.41 5.15 9.17
CA LEU A 56 -1.33 4.44 7.88
C LEU A 56 -1.28 2.92 8.06
N GLU A 57 -0.51 2.44 9.03
CA GLU A 57 -0.40 1.01 9.36
C GLU A 57 -1.76 0.36 9.61
N ARG A 58 -2.68 1.09 10.26
CA ARG A 58 -4.05 0.61 10.50
C ARG A 58 -4.86 0.48 9.22
N GLY A 59 -4.63 1.37 8.25
CA GLY A 59 -5.22 1.26 6.92
C GLY A 59 -4.67 0.07 6.15
N ILE A 60 -3.36 -0.14 6.20
CA ILE A 60 -2.67 -1.27 5.53
C ILE A 60 -3.23 -2.61 6.03
N ARG A 61 -3.48 -2.75 7.34
CA ARG A 61 -4.09 -3.96 7.91
C ARG A 61 -5.49 -4.25 7.38
N GLU A 62 -6.22 -3.24 6.93
CA GLU A 62 -7.64 -3.35 6.54
C GLU A 62 -7.83 -3.47 5.02
N PHE A 63 -7.10 -2.67 4.24
CA PHE A 63 -7.25 -2.55 2.78
C PHE A 63 -6.04 -3.10 1.99
N GLY A 64 -5.04 -3.62 2.69
CA GLY A 64 -3.77 -4.02 2.08
C GLY A 64 -2.84 -2.82 1.79
N ILE A 65 -1.61 -3.14 1.41
CA ILE A 65 -0.55 -2.14 1.25
C ILE A 65 -0.81 -1.23 0.03
N GLY A 66 -1.24 -1.80 -1.11
CA GLY A 66 -1.47 -1.06 -2.36
C GLY A 66 -2.52 0.04 -2.23
N MET A 67 -3.75 -0.30 -1.81
CA MET A 67 -4.85 0.67 -1.68
C MET A 67 -4.54 1.74 -0.63
N SER A 68 -3.95 1.36 0.50
CA SER A 68 -3.64 2.30 1.59
C SER A 68 -2.58 3.31 1.18
N TYR A 69 -1.49 2.86 0.54
CA TYR A 69 -0.47 3.77 0.03
C TYR A 69 -0.98 4.63 -1.12
N ALA A 70 -1.86 4.12 -1.99
CA ALA A 70 -2.46 4.94 -3.04
C ALA A 70 -3.27 6.11 -2.48
N ILE A 71 -4.11 5.87 -1.46
CA ILE A 71 -4.89 6.93 -0.80
C ILE A 71 -3.98 7.91 -0.07
N PHE A 72 -3.04 7.39 0.73
CA PHE A 72 -2.09 8.19 1.49
C PHE A 72 -1.30 9.14 0.58
N THR A 73 -0.64 8.59 -0.43
CA THR A 73 0.19 9.34 -1.37
C THR A 73 -0.65 10.32 -2.19
N GLY A 74 -1.88 9.94 -2.57
CA GLY A 74 -2.79 10.83 -3.30
C GLY A 74 -3.15 12.09 -2.49
N ILE A 75 -3.48 11.93 -1.20
CA ILE A 75 -3.77 13.06 -0.31
C ILE A 75 -2.50 13.90 -0.10
N GLY A 76 -1.36 13.26 0.18
CA GLY A 76 -0.08 13.95 0.37
C GLY A 76 0.31 14.80 -0.84
N ILE A 77 0.26 14.24 -2.05
CA ILE A 77 0.57 14.95 -3.29
C ILE A 77 -0.38 16.14 -3.50
N ALA A 78 -1.69 15.93 -3.42
CA ALA A 78 -2.67 16.99 -3.62
C ALA A 78 -2.49 18.11 -2.59
N GLY A 79 -2.36 17.75 -1.31
CA GLY A 79 -2.22 18.70 -0.22
C GLY A 79 -0.91 19.47 -0.24
N THR A 80 0.22 18.80 -0.45
CA THR A 80 1.54 19.46 -0.55
C THR A 80 1.66 20.34 -1.79
N THR A 81 1.01 19.97 -2.90
CA THR A 81 0.93 20.82 -4.10
C THR A 81 0.16 22.10 -3.80
N VAL A 82 -1.03 22.02 -3.20
CA VAL A 82 -1.81 23.19 -2.80
C VAL A 82 -1.03 24.05 -1.79
N LEU A 83 -0.38 23.41 -0.83
CA LEU A 83 0.43 24.10 0.17
C LEU A 83 1.63 24.82 -0.45
N GLY A 84 2.30 24.19 -1.43
CA GLY A 84 3.37 24.77 -2.24
C GLY A 84 2.94 26.07 -2.93
N LEU A 85 1.75 26.04 -3.54
CA LEU A 85 1.17 27.18 -4.25
C LEU A 85 0.80 28.33 -3.30
N VAL A 86 0.13 28.01 -2.18
CA VAL A 86 -0.43 29.03 -1.27
C VAL A 86 0.62 29.62 -0.32
N PHE A 87 1.45 28.78 0.30
CA PHE A 87 2.37 29.23 1.35
C PHE A 87 3.77 29.54 0.86
N PHE A 88 4.25 28.84 -0.16
CA PHE A 88 5.61 29.02 -0.67
C PHE A 88 5.67 29.86 -1.94
N GLY A 89 4.51 30.24 -2.50
CA GLY A 89 4.42 31.01 -3.74
C GLY A 89 5.12 30.32 -4.91
N GLU A 90 5.29 28.99 -4.85
CA GLU A 90 5.91 28.25 -5.95
C GLU A 90 5.00 28.35 -7.17
N SER A 91 5.54 28.80 -8.31
CA SER A 91 4.76 28.79 -9.55
C SER A 91 4.43 27.36 -9.96
N ALA A 92 3.16 27.11 -10.29
CA ALA A 92 2.71 25.86 -10.90
C ALA A 92 3.29 25.76 -12.32
N GLY A 93 4.59 25.49 -12.42
CA GLY A 93 5.25 25.30 -13.70
C GLY A 93 4.56 24.16 -14.45
N VAL A 94 4.28 24.37 -15.73
CA VAL A 94 3.62 23.37 -16.60
C VAL A 94 4.32 22.00 -16.48
N LEU A 95 5.65 21.99 -16.34
CA LEU A 95 6.45 20.78 -16.11
C LEU A 95 6.11 20.04 -14.80
N LYS A 96 5.84 20.75 -13.69
CA LYS A 96 5.46 20.14 -12.41
C LYS A 96 4.10 19.45 -12.53
N ILE A 97 3.15 20.09 -13.19
CA ILE A 97 1.80 19.53 -13.41
C ILE A 97 1.88 18.30 -14.31
N VAL A 98 2.64 18.36 -15.40
CA VAL A 98 2.85 17.19 -16.29
C VAL A 98 3.53 16.05 -15.53
N SER A 99 4.55 16.34 -14.71
CA SER A 99 5.23 15.31 -13.90
C SER A 99 4.29 14.66 -12.89
N LEU A 100 3.41 15.44 -12.25
CA LEU A 100 2.36 14.94 -11.36
C LEU A 100 1.37 14.03 -12.10
N LEU A 101 0.95 14.40 -13.31
CA LEU A 101 0.06 13.58 -14.13
C LEU A 101 0.70 12.27 -14.55
N VAL A 102 1.99 12.27 -14.92
CA VAL A 102 2.74 11.04 -15.24
C VAL A 102 2.86 10.12 -14.02
N LEU A 103 3.14 10.70 -12.84
CA LEU A 103 3.19 9.93 -11.59
C LEU A 103 1.84 9.29 -11.27
N LEU A 104 0.75 10.06 -11.35
CA LEU A 104 -0.61 9.54 -11.14
C LEU A 104 -0.98 8.46 -12.17
N ALA A 105 -0.62 8.65 -13.44
CA ALA A 105 -0.83 7.64 -14.48
C ALA A 105 -0.04 6.35 -14.18
N GLY A 106 1.17 6.45 -13.64
CA GLY A 106 1.94 5.30 -13.17
C GLY A 106 1.25 4.55 -12.03
N ILE A 107 0.74 5.25 -11.02
CA ILE A 107 -0.03 4.64 -9.91
C ILE A 107 -1.27 3.90 -10.45
N ILE A 108 -2.01 4.55 -11.35
CA ILE A 108 -3.20 3.95 -11.97
C ILE A 108 -2.80 2.73 -12.80
N GLY A 109 -1.72 2.81 -13.59
CA GLY A 109 -1.20 1.71 -14.40
C GLY A 109 -0.79 0.50 -13.57
N LEU A 110 -0.16 0.71 -12.40
CA LEU A 110 0.10 -0.38 -11.44
C LEU A 110 -1.20 -1.02 -10.94
N LYS A 111 -2.22 -0.21 -10.63
CA LYS A 111 -3.53 -0.73 -10.20
C LYS A 111 -4.20 -1.59 -11.27
N PHE A 112 -4.00 -1.28 -12.55
CA PHE A 112 -4.49 -2.11 -13.66
C PHE A 112 -3.68 -3.41 -13.82
N CYS A 113 -2.37 -3.39 -13.53
CA CYS A 113 -1.53 -4.59 -13.53
C CYS A 113 -1.82 -5.53 -12.34
N GLU A 114 -2.34 -5.00 -11.24
CA GLU A 114 -2.91 -5.79 -10.13
C GLU A 114 -4.39 -6.19 -10.37
N GLY A 115 -4.99 -5.76 -11.49
CA GLY A 115 -6.39 -5.91 -11.82
C GLY A 115 -6.82 -7.25 -12.43
N ASP A 116 -5.96 -8.27 -12.43
CA ASP A 116 -6.26 -9.58 -13.03
C ASP A 116 -6.90 -10.58 -12.05
N GLU A 117 -7.27 -10.18 -10.82
CA GLU A 117 -7.83 -11.09 -9.79
C GLU A 117 -9.23 -10.68 -9.27
N GLU A 118 -9.89 -9.69 -9.88
CA GLU A 118 -11.28 -9.29 -9.55
C GLU A 118 -12.22 -9.44 -10.77
N ASN A 119 -12.19 -10.58 -11.46
CA ASN A 119 -13.22 -10.93 -12.46
C ASN A 119 -13.44 -12.44 -12.63
N GLU A 120 -13.31 -13.24 -11.55
CA GLU A 120 -13.64 -14.69 -11.60
C GLU A 120 -14.57 -15.18 -10.48
N ASN A 121 -15.28 -14.28 -9.77
CA ASN A 121 -16.18 -14.69 -8.67
C ASN A 121 -17.63 -14.20 -8.79
N SER A 122 -18.05 -13.70 -9.95
CA SER A 122 -19.45 -13.30 -10.20
C SER A 122 -20.25 -14.31 -11.05
N GLU A 123 -19.66 -15.39 -11.57
CA GLU A 123 -20.40 -16.38 -12.39
C GLU A 123 -20.63 -17.76 -11.74
N LYS A 124 -20.12 -18.04 -10.52
CA LYS A 124 -20.28 -19.37 -9.89
C LYS A 124 -21.48 -19.52 -8.95
N ASN A 125 -22.37 -18.53 -8.84
CA ASN A 125 -23.51 -18.59 -7.91
C ASN A 125 -24.89 -18.55 -8.58
N GLU A 126 -25.03 -19.06 -9.81
CA GLU A 126 -26.33 -19.27 -10.47
C GLU A 126 -26.51 -20.69 -11.08
N GLY A 127 -25.69 -21.67 -10.69
CA GLY A 127 -25.64 -22.97 -11.38
C GLY A 127 -25.78 -24.23 -10.53
N ASN A 128 -26.28 -24.17 -9.29
CA ASN A 128 -26.46 -25.38 -8.48
C ASN A 128 -27.88 -25.50 -7.91
N GLU A 129 -28.85 -25.64 -8.82
CA GLU A 129 -30.09 -26.36 -8.52
C GLU A 129 -30.27 -27.47 -9.56
N GLY A 130 -30.11 -28.72 -9.10
CA GLY A 130 -30.51 -29.93 -9.83
C GLY A 130 -29.36 -30.84 -10.24
N HIS A 131 -29.02 -31.82 -9.41
CA HIS A 131 -29.42 -33.22 -9.64
C HIS A 131 -28.94 -34.11 -8.48
N GLU A 132 -29.88 -34.73 -7.76
CA GLU A 132 -29.63 -35.90 -6.93
C GLU A 132 -29.25 -37.10 -7.83
N GLY A 133 -28.32 -37.95 -7.39
CA GLY A 133 -28.16 -39.27 -8.01
C GLY A 133 -26.80 -39.96 -7.83
N GLU A 134 -26.79 -40.98 -6.97
CA GLU A 134 -26.00 -42.22 -7.03
C GLU A 134 -24.49 -42.27 -6.68
N ARG A 135 -24.24 -42.81 -5.46
CA ARG A 135 -23.56 -44.10 -5.13
C ARG A 135 -22.19 -44.44 -5.76
N GLY A 136 -21.25 -44.83 -4.88
CA GLY A 136 -20.20 -45.84 -5.11
C GLY A 136 -18.78 -45.30 -4.94
N ALA A 137 -18.16 -45.40 -3.76
CA ALA A 137 -17.38 -46.54 -3.26
C ALA A 137 -15.97 -46.71 -3.88
N ALA A 138 -15.00 -46.85 -2.96
CA ALA A 138 -13.63 -47.35 -3.11
C ALA A 138 -12.60 -46.44 -3.81
N ALA A 139 -11.30 -46.48 -3.54
CA ALA A 139 -10.41 -46.92 -2.45
C ALA A 139 -8.98 -46.72 -2.99
N ALA A 140 -8.00 -46.56 -2.09
CA ALA A 140 -6.55 -46.69 -2.33
C ALA A 140 -5.90 -45.58 -3.19
N GLY A 141 -4.67 -45.15 -2.98
CA GLY A 141 -3.58 -45.66 -2.18
C GLY A 141 -2.26 -45.29 -2.88
N ASN A 142 -1.20 -45.10 -2.09
CA ASN A 142 0.20 -44.85 -2.45
C ASN A 142 0.56 -43.49 -3.08
N ALA A 143 1.42 -42.67 -2.47
CA ALA A 143 2.77 -42.86 -1.94
C ALA A 143 3.86 -42.53 -2.95
N ALA A 144 4.80 -41.69 -2.47
CA ALA A 144 6.20 -41.61 -2.86
C ALA A 144 6.44 -41.07 -4.29
N VAL A 145 7.53 -40.42 -4.68
CA VAL A 145 8.96 -40.40 -4.32
C VAL A 145 9.45 -39.03 -4.85
N GLY A 146 10.20 -38.19 -4.12
CA GLY A 146 11.66 -38.27 -4.01
C GLY A 146 12.36 -37.99 -5.35
N GLY A 147 13.01 -36.83 -5.51
CA GLY A 147 13.75 -36.53 -6.73
C GLY A 147 14.66 -35.32 -6.58
N ALA A 148 15.85 -35.57 -6.03
CA ALA A 148 16.95 -34.61 -5.92
C ALA A 148 17.82 -34.62 -7.18
N ALA A 149 18.31 -33.44 -7.59
CA ALA A 149 19.60 -33.19 -8.25
C ALA A 149 19.71 -31.66 -8.49
N ALA A 150 20.60 -30.90 -7.84
CA ALA A 150 22.05 -30.79 -8.06
C ALA A 150 22.39 -30.44 -9.53
N GLY A 151 23.15 -29.39 -9.88
CA GLY A 151 23.95 -28.43 -9.14
C GLY A 151 24.72 -27.51 -10.11
N ALA A 152 25.71 -26.78 -9.57
CA ALA A 152 26.68 -25.86 -10.20
C ALA A 152 26.18 -24.42 -10.43
N GLY A 153 26.92 -23.35 -10.12
CA GLY A 153 28.33 -23.24 -9.74
C GLY A 153 28.65 -21.92 -9.02
N ASN A 154 29.76 -22.01 -8.29
CA ASN A 154 30.33 -21.14 -7.27
C ASN A 154 30.89 -19.81 -7.82
N CYS A 155 30.79 -18.72 -7.04
CA CYS A 155 31.69 -17.57 -7.16
C CYS A 155 31.85 -16.83 -5.82
N GLY A 156 32.92 -17.20 -5.10
CA GLY A 156 33.84 -16.24 -4.46
C GLY A 156 33.46 -15.65 -3.10
N LYS A 157 34.03 -16.22 -2.02
CA LYS A 157 34.73 -15.44 -0.98
C LYS A 157 35.47 -16.36 0.01
N GLU A 158 36.79 -16.46 -0.17
CA GLU A 158 37.72 -16.77 0.92
C GLU A 158 38.04 -15.45 1.65
N ARG A 159 37.94 -15.49 2.98
CA ARG A 159 38.70 -14.64 3.90
C ARG A 159 38.85 -15.40 5.21
N ASP A 160 40.11 -15.46 5.62
CA ASP A 160 40.67 -15.77 6.94
C ASP A 160 40.84 -17.26 7.33
#